data_AF-A0A7K2ZG43-F1
#
_entry.id   AF-A0A7K2ZG43-F1
#
_cell.length_a   1.000
_cell.length_b   1.000
_cell.length_c   1.000
_cell.angle_alpha   90.00
_cell.angle_beta   90.00
_cell.angle_gamma   90.00
#
_symmetry.space_group_name_H-M   'P 1'
#
loop_
_entity.id
_entity.type
_entity.pdbx_description
1 polymer ?
#
loop_
_entity_poly.entity_id
_entity_poly.type
_entity_poly.pdbx_seq_one_letter_code
_entity_poly.pdbx_strand_id
1 'polypeptide(L)'
;MEFTMGGRLEVRITPADVGKRVSVRRRSAEGGAGVEFTDTVGVLTSWDDGVVAITPKSGESVHIVESALVAGKVVPAAPARRRGPAASFAELATVTARAWQPVESEPLGEWRLRAAGGFTR
;
A
#
# COMPACT_ATOMS: atom_id res chain seq x y z
N MET A 1 -22.94 -14.06 14.64
CA MET A 1 -21.65 -13.72 15.27
C MET A 1 -21.19 -12.42 14.64
N GLU A 2 -21.47 -11.30 15.31
CA GLU A 2 -21.04 -9.97 14.84
C GLU A 2 -19.63 -9.71 15.37
N PHE A 3 -18.65 -9.70 14.47
CA PHE A 3 -17.33 -9.17 14.80
C PHE A 3 -17.40 -7.66 14.69
N THR A 4 -17.68 -6.97 15.80
CA THR A 4 -17.45 -5.54 15.90
C THR A 4 -15.94 -5.31 15.90
N MET A 5 -15.32 -5.29 14.71
CA MET A 5 -13.93 -4.87 14.55
C MET A 5 -13.83 -3.36 14.76
N GLY A 6 -14.00 -2.92 16.01
CA GLY A 6 -13.70 -1.55 16.42
C GLY A 6 -12.20 -1.38 16.61
N GLY A 7 -11.49 -0.93 15.58
CA GLY A 7 -10.10 -0.51 15.74
C GLY A 7 -10.04 0.78 16.57
N ARG A 8 -9.18 0.82 17.61
CA ARG A 8 -8.96 2.04 18.40
C ARG A 8 -8.08 3.01 17.59
N LEU A 9 -8.62 4.19 17.28
CA LEU A 9 -7.84 5.30 16.73
C LEU A 9 -6.98 5.88 17.86
N GLU A 10 -5.66 5.83 17.69
CA GLU A 10 -4.70 6.28 18.69
C GLU A 10 -3.43 6.84 18.02
N VAL A 11 -2.99 8.01 18.46
CA VAL A 11 -1.74 8.63 18.05
C VAL A 11 -0.65 8.24 19.05
N ARG A 12 0.25 7.34 18.63
CA ARG A 12 1.39 6.84 19.42
C ARG A 12 2.74 7.43 19.00
N ILE A 13 2.72 8.30 17.99
CA ILE A 13 3.91 9.03 17.54
C ILE A 13 3.99 10.37 18.27
N THR A 14 5.20 10.88 18.41
CA THR A 14 5.53 12.14 19.09
C THR A 14 6.55 12.92 18.26
N PRO A 15 6.83 14.19 18.58
CA PRO A 15 7.93 14.93 17.97
C PRO A 15 9.30 14.23 18.07
N ALA A 16 9.52 13.38 19.08
CA ALA A 16 10.75 12.59 19.21
C ALA A 16 10.90 11.48 18.14
N ASP A 17 9.88 11.25 17.33
CA ASP A 17 9.90 10.28 16.23
C ASP A 17 10.29 10.91 14.88
N VAL A 18 10.63 12.20 14.83
CA VAL A 18 11.18 12.85 13.63
C VAL A 18 12.39 12.05 13.11
N GLY A 19 12.42 11.83 11.81
CA GLY A 19 13.38 10.96 11.11
C GLY A 19 12.97 9.49 11.02
N LYS A 20 11.96 9.03 11.78
CA LYS A 20 11.45 7.66 11.69
C LYS A 20 10.37 7.53 10.63
N ARG A 21 10.20 6.31 10.11
CA ARG A 21 9.07 5.98 9.24
C ARG A 21 7.82 5.79 10.08
N VAL A 22 6.74 6.45 9.70
CA VAL A 22 5.45 6.42 10.38
C VAL A 22 4.34 6.03 9.41
N SER A 23 3.28 5.47 9.97
CA SER A 23 1.98 5.33 9.32
C SER A 23 1.01 6.17 10.11
N VAL A 24 0.35 7.11 9.45
CA VAL A 24 -0.63 7.99 10.07
C VAL A 24 -1.96 7.92 9.36
N ARG A 25 -3.01 8.19 10.12
CA ARG A 25 -4.37 8.38 9.64
C ARG A 25 -4.83 9.77 10.03
N ARG A 26 -5.33 10.53 9.06
CA ARG A 26 -5.94 11.85 9.29
C ARG A 26 -7.39 11.86 8.83
N ARG A 27 -8.20 12.75 9.41
CA ARG A 27 -9.50 13.11 8.82
C ARG A 27 -9.30 13.79 7.47
N SER A 28 -10.17 13.50 6.52
CA SER A 28 -10.20 14.25 5.25
C SER A 28 -10.63 15.70 5.50
N ALA A 29 -10.02 16.65 4.77
CA ALA A 29 -10.37 18.07 4.87
C ALA A 29 -11.72 18.37 4.19
N GLU A 30 -12.09 17.56 3.19
CA GLU A 30 -13.36 17.66 2.48
C GLU A 30 -14.38 16.76 3.16
N GLY A 31 -15.18 17.33 4.07
CA GLY A 31 -16.28 16.66 4.76
C GLY A 31 -17.48 16.32 3.86
N GLY A 32 -17.22 15.78 2.67
CA GLY A 32 -18.21 15.32 1.70
C GLY A 32 -18.24 13.79 1.56
N ALA A 33 -19.36 13.27 1.06
CA ALA A 33 -19.88 11.89 1.13
C ALA A 33 -19.03 10.73 0.56
N GLY A 34 -17.72 10.66 0.81
CA GLY A 34 -16.89 9.59 0.24
C GLY A 34 -15.78 9.03 1.11
N VAL A 35 -15.01 9.85 1.84
CA VAL A 35 -13.83 9.36 2.56
C VAL A 35 -13.61 10.15 3.84
N GLU A 36 -13.92 9.54 4.99
CA GLU A 36 -13.73 10.16 6.32
C GLU A 36 -12.25 10.26 6.70
N PHE A 37 -11.43 9.31 6.24
CA PHE A 37 -10.03 9.17 6.63
C PHE A 37 -9.09 8.92 5.46
N THR A 38 -7.91 9.55 5.51
CA THR A 38 -6.81 9.30 4.58
C THR A 38 -5.59 8.83 5.33
N ASP A 39 -4.94 7.79 4.82
CA ASP A 39 -3.71 7.22 5.38
C ASP A 39 -2.48 7.69 4.61
N THR A 40 -1.43 8.05 5.34
CA THR A 40 -0.12 8.42 4.78
C THR A 40 0.98 7.59 5.43
N VAL A 41 1.87 7.02 4.61
CA VAL A 41 3.07 6.32 5.08
C VAL A 41 4.30 7.01 4.51
N GLY A 42 5.20 7.43 5.39
CA GLY A 42 6.40 8.17 5.01
C GLY A 42 7.33 8.40 6.18
N VAL A 43 8.37 9.21 5.97
CA VAL A 43 9.25 9.66 7.05
C VAL A 43 8.61 10.89 7.70
N LEU A 44 8.49 10.89 9.03
CA LEU A 44 8.12 12.09 9.78
C LEU A 44 9.28 13.09 9.71
N THR A 45 9.12 14.17 8.95
CA THR A 45 10.21 15.13 8.69
C THR A 45 10.19 16.33 9.62
N SER A 46 9.01 16.74 10.09
CA SER A 46 8.87 17.76 11.13
C SER A 46 7.58 17.57 11.92
N TRP A 47 7.58 18.10 13.14
CA TRP A 47 6.41 18.25 13.99
C TRP A 47 6.60 19.48 14.86
N ASP A 48 6.08 20.59 14.38
CA ASP A 48 6.19 21.92 14.96
C ASP A 48 4.96 22.74 14.59
N ASP A 49 4.67 23.79 15.36
CA ASP A 49 3.61 24.76 15.08
C ASP A 49 2.23 24.15 14.75
N GLY A 50 1.90 23.01 15.39
CA GLY A 50 0.65 22.29 15.19
C GLY A 50 0.53 21.60 13.83
N VAL A 51 1.64 21.38 13.13
CA VAL A 51 1.72 20.74 11.82
C VAL A 51 2.66 19.53 11.88
N VAL A 52 2.18 18.41 11.34
CA VAL A 52 2.93 17.18 11.15
C VAL A 52 3.28 17.06 9.66
N ALA A 53 4.57 17.09 9.33
CA ALA A 53 5.04 16.94 7.96
C ALA A 53 5.58 15.52 7.73
N ILE A 54 5.09 14.87 6.69
CA ILE A 54 5.48 13.51 6.32
C ILE A 54 5.89 13.49 4.86
N THR A 55 7.10 13.03 4.56
CA THR A 55 7.56 12.78 3.19
C THR A 55 7.32 11.32 2.81
N PRO A 56 6.34 11.02 1.94
CA PRO A 56 6.12 9.68 1.41
C PRO A 56 7.22 9.29 0.43
N LYS A 57 7.19 8.04 -0.02
CA LYS A 57 8.16 7.53 -1.01
C LYS A 57 8.15 8.30 -2.34
N SER A 58 7.04 8.96 -2.69
CA SER A 58 6.94 9.81 -3.88
C SER A 58 7.82 11.06 -3.80
N GLY A 59 8.25 11.46 -2.60
CA GLY A 59 9.09 12.64 -2.36
C GLY A 59 8.32 13.92 -2.08
N GLU A 60 7.04 14.00 -2.41
CA GLU A 60 6.20 15.17 -2.13
C GLU A 60 5.68 15.14 -0.69
N SER A 61 6.12 16.09 0.13
CA SER A 61 5.72 16.18 1.54
C SER A 61 4.25 16.50 1.73
N VAL A 62 3.60 15.74 2.60
CA VAL A 62 2.23 15.96 3.04
C VAL A 62 2.26 16.67 4.39
N HIS A 63 1.59 17.82 4.47
CA HIS A 63 1.41 18.57 5.70
C HIS A 63 0.02 18.29 6.28
N ILE A 64 -0.02 17.99 7.58
CA ILE A 64 -1.22 17.59 8.29
C ILE A 64 -1.36 18.46 9.53
N VAL A 65 -2.48 19.15 9.69
CA VAL A 65 -2.78 19.85 10.95
C VAL A 65 -2.92 18.80 12.04
N GLU A 66 -2.25 19.00 13.17
CA GLU A 66 -2.18 18.04 14.28
C GLU A 66 -3.58 17.63 14.78
N SER A 67 -4.54 18.56 14.81
CA SER A 67 -5.93 18.30 15.21
C SER A 67 -6.71 17.37 14.27
N ALA A 68 -6.24 17.20 13.02
CA ALA A 68 -6.82 16.27 12.05
C ALA A 68 -6.25 14.85 12.20
N LEU A 69 -5.15 14.65 12.94
CA LEU A 69 -4.52 13.36 13.15
C LEU A 69 -5.34 12.52 14.13
N VAL A 70 -5.77 11.33 13.70
CA VAL A 70 -6.60 10.44 14.55
C VAL A 70 -5.88 9.16 14.93
N ALA A 71 -4.90 8.72 14.15
CA ALA A 71 -4.05 7.62 14.51
C ALA A 71 -2.65 7.79 13.94
N GLY A 72 -1.66 7.23 14.62
CA GLY A 72 -0.27 7.28 14.19
C GLY A 72 0.58 6.26 14.92
N LYS A 73 1.45 5.57 14.20
CA LYS A 73 2.47 4.69 14.79
C LYS A 73 3.76 4.75 14.01
N VAL A 74 4.87 4.56 14.71
CA VAL A 74 6.14 4.22 14.07
C VAL A 74 6.00 2.85 13.40
N VAL A 75 6.50 2.74 12.17
CA VAL A 75 6.56 1.49 11.42
C VAL A 75 8.01 1.15 11.10
N PRO A 76 8.35 -0.14 10.85
CA PRO A 76 9.69 -0.50 10.45
C PRO A 76 10.16 0.28 9.22
N ALA A 77 11.45 0.56 9.16
CA ALA A 77 12.09 1.17 7.99
C ALA A 77 11.70 0.42 6.71
N ALA A 78 11.69 1.13 5.57
CA ALA A 78 11.43 0.49 4.29
C ALA A 78 12.41 -0.67 4.11
N PRO A 79 11.92 -1.91 3.85
CA PRO A 79 12.81 -3.04 3.64
C PRO A 79 13.84 -2.71 2.57
N ALA A 80 15.09 -3.10 2.80
CA ALA A 80 16.12 -3.00 1.77
C ALA A 80 15.61 -3.65 0.49
N ARG A 81 15.77 -2.94 -0.63
CA ARG A 81 15.27 -3.42 -1.92
C ARG A 81 16.06 -4.68 -2.29
N ARG A 82 15.46 -5.85 -2.08
CA ARG A 82 16.03 -7.10 -2.58
C ARG A 82 15.99 -7.01 -4.10
N ARG A 83 17.08 -7.43 -4.75
CA ARG A 83 17.07 -7.66 -6.19
C ARG A 83 15.91 -8.62 -6.47
N GLY A 84 15.13 -8.34 -7.51
CA GLY A 84 14.07 -9.26 -7.94
C GLY A 84 14.63 -10.65 -8.24
N PRO A 85 13.75 -11.64 -8.48
CA PRO A 85 14.22 -12.95 -8.95
C PRO A 85 15.16 -12.77 -10.14
N ALA A 86 16.17 -13.64 -10.24
CA ALA A 86 17.10 -13.62 -11.37
C ALA A 86 16.36 -13.85 -12.70
N ALA A 87 15.23 -14.56 -12.65
CA ALA A 87 14.35 -14.80 -13.78
C ALA A 87 13.56 -13.55 -14.17
N SER A 88 13.53 -13.31 -15.48
CA SER A 88 12.66 -12.34 -16.13
C SER A 88 11.18 -12.72 -16.01
N PHE A 89 10.30 -11.75 -16.24
CA PHE A 89 8.86 -12.00 -16.32
C PHE A 89 8.51 -13.05 -17.36
N ALA A 90 9.16 -13.05 -18.53
CA ALA A 90 8.88 -13.99 -19.62
C ALA A 90 9.20 -15.45 -19.22
N GLU A 91 10.33 -15.66 -18.54
CA GLU A 91 10.71 -16.97 -17.97
C GLU A 91 9.68 -17.42 -16.92
N LEU A 92 9.30 -16.53 -16.01
CA LEU A 92 8.31 -16.83 -14.98
C LEU A 92 6.93 -17.12 -15.56
N ALA A 93 6.47 -16.35 -16.55
CA ALA A 93 5.17 -16.54 -17.20
C ALA A 93 5.07 -17.92 -17.88
N THR A 94 6.17 -18.40 -18.46
CA THR A 94 6.21 -19.75 -19.07
C THR A 94 6.09 -20.86 -18.01
N VAL A 95 6.73 -20.70 -16.85
CA VAL A 95 6.65 -21.67 -15.76
C VAL A 95 5.27 -21.66 -15.10
N THR A 96 4.71 -20.48 -14.80
CA THR A 96 3.41 -20.35 -14.12
C THR A 96 2.26 -20.87 -14.98
N ALA A 97 2.36 -20.80 -16.31
CA ALA A 97 1.38 -21.39 -17.22
C ALA A 97 1.21 -22.92 -17.04
N ARG A 98 2.20 -23.61 -16.44
CA ARG A 98 2.12 -25.05 -16.15
C ARG A 98 1.37 -25.37 -14.86
N ALA A 99 1.21 -24.41 -13.94
CA ALA A 99 0.55 -24.63 -12.65
C ALA A 99 -0.97 -24.77 -12.79
N TRP A 100 -1.55 -24.20 -13.85
CA TRP A 100 -2.95 -24.35 -14.21
C TRP A 100 -3.01 -24.49 -15.72
N GLN A 101 -3.09 -25.69 -16.27
CA GLN A 101 -3.05 -25.89 -17.71
C GLN A 101 -4.43 -25.69 -18.34
N PRO A 102 -4.54 -25.04 -19.52
CA PRO A 102 -5.80 -24.98 -20.26
C PRO A 102 -6.09 -26.32 -20.95
N VAL A 103 -7.31 -26.49 -21.48
CA VAL A 103 -7.66 -27.68 -22.29
C VAL A 103 -6.96 -27.61 -23.65
N GLU A 104 -6.87 -26.41 -24.22
CA GLU A 104 -6.21 -26.14 -25.49
C GLU A 104 -5.17 -25.03 -25.32
N SER A 105 -4.02 -25.17 -25.96
CA SER A 105 -2.97 -24.14 -25.98
C SER A 105 -2.21 -24.12 -27.30
N GLU A 106 -1.97 -22.93 -27.82
CA GLU A 106 -1.22 -22.72 -29.06
C GLU A 106 -0.27 -21.52 -28.93
N PRO A 107 0.91 -21.53 -29.57
CA PRO A 107 1.77 -20.35 -29.65
C PRO A 107 1.23 -19.32 -30.66
N LEU A 108 1.38 -18.04 -30.35
CA LEU A 108 1.12 -16.92 -31.26
C LEU A 108 2.19 -15.85 -31.06
N GLY A 109 3.32 -15.98 -31.77
CA GLY A 109 4.51 -15.17 -31.50
C GLY A 109 4.97 -15.34 -30.06
N GLU A 110 5.14 -14.23 -29.34
CA GLU A 110 5.51 -14.21 -27.92
C GLU A 110 4.34 -14.56 -26.97
N TRP A 111 3.14 -14.81 -27.51
CA TRP A 111 1.96 -15.15 -26.74
C TRP A 111 1.73 -16.66 -26.72
N ARG A 112 1.17 -17.16 -25.61
CA ARG A 112 0.56 -18.49 -25.54
C ARG A 112 -0.94 -18.32 -25.41
N LEU A 113 -1.68 -18.70 -26.44
CA LEU A 113 -3.14 -18.75 -26.43
C LEU A 113 -3.60 -19.91 -25.55
N ARG A 114 -4.76 -19.72 -24.91
CA ARG A 114 -5.31 -20.68 -23.95
C ARG A 114 -6.84 -20.70 -24.08
N ALA A 115 -7.43 -21.88 -24.26
CA ALA A 115 -8.88 -22.05 -24.32
C ALA A 115 -9.33 -23.23 -23.43
N ALA A 116 -10.56 -23.13 -22.92
CA ALA A 116 -11.13 -24.10 -21.98
C ALA A 116 -12.63 -24.34 -22.20
N GLY A 117 -13.09 -24.30 -23.46
CA GLY A 117 -14.47 -24.64 -23.87
C GLY A 117 -15.62 -23.82 -23.26
N GLY A 118 -15.35 -22.93 -22.30
CA GLY A 118 -16.36 -22.31 -21.44
C GLY A 118 -16.84 -23.26 -20.34
N PHE A 119 -17.23 -22.72 -19.18
CA PHE A 119 -17.86 -23.48 -18.09
C PHE A 119 -19.36 -23.15 -17.92
N THR A 120 -19.90 -22.24 -18.73
CA THR A 120 -21.28 -21.79 -18.66
C THR A 120 -22.01 -22.25 -19.91
N ARG A 121 -23.16 -22.91 -19.71
CA ARG A 121 -24.10 -23.32 -20.75
C ARG A 121 -25.25 -22.33 -20.82
#